data_AF-A0A535SG51-F1
#
_entry.id   AF-A0A535SG51-F1
#
_cell.length_a   1.000
_cell.length_b   1.000
_cell.length_c   1.000
_cell.angle_alpha   90.00
_cell.angle_beta   90.00
_cell.angle_gamma   90.00
#
_symmetry.space_group_name_H-M   'P 1'
#
loop_
_entity.id
_entity.type
_entity.pdbx_description
1 polymer ?
#
loop_
_entity_poly.entity_id
_entity_poly.type
_entity_poly.pdbx_seq_one_letter_code
_entity_poly.pdbx_strand_id
1 'polypeptide(L)'
;MKRVYAKSEQVIRATPEEVYTTLIDYQNKRPSILTPNFVDYSVEKGGIGEGTVVRYRLQAAGRERPYRMRVAEPIKGELLTERDINSTLITTWTLTPVRGGQQTKVRLASEWEGSSGIGGFFERTFAPPGLRRIYARILSRLAKKVQSSQENYAITKPLEGIAAGAYVRTTTLGFVAGLRSMMPLAVLSWTSDRTQSGTVSPALLLTSLAALGEVVADKLPAVPSRTSPGPLTGRLVIGGLVGMVLCRRAHLPPVFGIVTGAMGAAAGTFAGNYSRTWLSKTTKIPDLLWGGLEDILALELAILVVRKKS
;
A
#
# COMPACT_ATOMS: atom_id res chain seq x y z
N MET A 1 8.39 29.92 -38.99
CA MET A 1 9.12 28.63 -39.02
C MET A 1 8.17 27.51 -38.54
N LYS A 2 8.23 26.31 -39.13
CA LYS A 2 7.36 25.19 -38.71
C LYS A 2 7.99 24.48 -37.50
N ARG A 3 7.27 24.43 -36.38
CA ARG A 3 7.65 23.61 -35.21
C ARG A 3 7.25 22.17 -35.45
N VAL A 4 8.15 21.24 -35.16
CA VAL A 4 7.88 19.80 -35.20
C VAL A 4 7.68 19.32 -33.76
N TYR A 5 6.78 18.34 -33.61
CA TYR A 5 6.35 17.86 -32.31
C TYR A 5 6.17 16.33 -32.31
N ALA A 6 6.69 15.68 -31.26
CA ALA A 6 6.49 14.25 -31.01
C ALA A 6 6.05 14.03 -29.55
N LYS A 7 5.01 13.21 -29.33
CA LYS A 7 4.52 12.88 -27.98
C LYS A 7 4.15 11.42 -27.78
N SER A 8 4.32 10.96 -26.55
CA SER A 8 3.75 9.73 -26.03
C SER A 8 3.27 9.95 -24.60
N GLU A 9 2.25 9.21 -24.17
CA GLU A 9 1.74 9.26 -22.81
C GLU A 9 1.30 7.87 -22.35
N GLN A 10 1.43 7.62 -21.05
CA GLN A 10 1.05 6.36 -20.43
C GLN A 10 0.61 6.60 -18.98
N VAL A 11 -0.42 5.89 -18.53
CA VAL A 11 -0.78 5.82 -17.11
C VAL A 11 0.05 4.73 -16.45
N ILE A 12 0.84 5.11 -15.45
CA ILE A 12 1.72 4.23 -14.68
C ILE A 12 1.08 3.98 -13.31
N ARG A 13 1.03 2.70 -12.90
CA ARG A 13 0.53 2.29 -11.59
C ARG A 13 1.59 2.52 -10.51
N ALA A 14 1.85 3.80 -10.22
CA ALA A 14 2.80 4.28 -9.24
C ALA A 14 2.44 5.71 -8.82
N THR A 15 2.85 6.11 -7.62
CA THR A 15 2.62 7.48 -7.13
C THR A 15 3.45 8.50 -7.93
N PRO A 16 3.05 9.78 -8.00
CA PRO A 16 3.84 10.81 -8.69
C PRO A 16 5.26 10.92 -8.15
N GLU A 17 5.43 10.76 -6.83
CA GLU A 17 6.72 10.82 -6.15
C GLU A 17 7.67 9.68 -6.60
N GLU A 18 7.18 8.45 -6.70
CA GLU A 18 7.99 7.30 -7.15
C GLU A 18 8.44 7.46 -8.61
N VAL A 19 7.54 7.93 -9.47
CA VAL A 19 7.86 8.22 -10.86
C VAL A 19 8.88 9.36 -10.91
N TYR A 20 8.62 10.45 -10.20
CA TYR A 20 9.48 11.63 -10.16
C TYR A 20 10.90 11.29 -9.70
N THR A 21 11.05 10.62 -8.56
CA THR A 21 12.36 10.20 -8.01
C THR A 21 13.12 9.25 -8.92
N THR A 22 12.42 8.50 -9.79
CA THR A 22 13.03 7.67 -10.83
C THR A 22 13.49 8.50 -12.04
N LEU A 23 12.73 9.54 -12.40
CA LEU A 23 13.05 10.40 -13.54
C LEU A 23 14.21 11.35 -13.25
N ILE A 24 14.30 11.90 -12.04
CA ILE A 24 15.33 12.90 -11.68
C ILE A 24 16.69 12.27 -11.36
N ASP A 25 16.77 10.96 -11.14
CA ASP A 25 18.04 10.27 -10.90
C ASP A 25 18.69 9.88 -12.23
N TYR A 26 19.40 10.85 -12.82
CA TYR A 26 20.11 10.72 -14.09
C TYR A 26 21.34 9.79 -14.01
N GLN A 27 21.83 9.50 -12.81
CA GLN A 27 23.03 8.66 -12.64
C GLN A 27 22.70 7.17 -12.62
N ASN A 28 21.72 6.77 -11.79
CA ASN A 28 21.51 5.36 -11.47
C ASN A 28 20.21 4.80 -12.07
N LYS A 29 19.13 5.57 -12.03
CA LYS A 29 17.80 5.08 -12.45
C LYS A 29 17.48 5.40 -13.90
N ARG A 30 17.76 6.63 -14.35
CA ARG A 30 17.47 7.09 -15.71
C ARG A 30 18.08 6.21 -16.80
N PRO A 31 19.35 5.78 -16.73
CA PRO A 31 19.92 4.93 -17.79
C PRO A 31 19.16 3.61 -17.95
N SER A 32 18.59 3.08 -16.86
CA SER A 32 17.86 1.80 -16.89
C SER A 32 16.53 1.85 -17.64
N ILE A 33 15.96 3.04 -17.87
CA ILE A 33 14.69 3.21 -18.61
C ILE A 33 14.89 3.62 -20.07
N LEU A 34 16.08 4.08 -20.46
CA LEU A 34 16.39 4.46 -21.84
C LEU A 34 16.37 3.24 -22.77
N THR A 35 16.08 3.44 -24.06
CA THR A 35 16.17 2.38 -25.07
C THR A 35 17.59 2.22 -25.59
N PRO A 36 17.93 1.13 -26.31
CA PRO A 36 19.23 0.98 -26.97
C PRO A 36 19.56 2.06 -28.01
N ASN A 37 18.58 2.91 -28.35
CA ASN A 37 18.78 4.07 -29.21
C ASN A 37 19.64 5.16 -28.53
N PHE A 38 19.76 5.16 -27.21
CA PHE A 38 20.59 6.10 -26.46
C PHE A 38 21.95 5.45 -26.20
N VAL A 39 22.96 5.91 -26.94
CA VAL A 39 24.32 5.37 -26.92
C VAL A 39 25.25 6.38 -26.22
N ASP A 40 26.32 5.91 -25.58
CA ASP A 40 27.30 6.72 -24.84
C ASP A 40 26.68 7.67 -23.80
N TYR A 41 25.61 7.22 -23.15
CA TYR A 41 24.96 8.00 -22.11
C TYR A 41 25.94 8.28 -20.96
N SER A 42 26.06 9.55 -20.57
CA SER A 42 26.87 9.96 -19.42
C SER A 42 26.36 11.27 -18.82
N VAL A 43 26.58 11.41 -17.51
CA VAL A 43 26.29 12.63 -16.76
C VAL A 43 27.56 13.48 -16.71
N GLU A 44 27.48 14.72 -17.18
CA GLU A 44 28.62 15.66 -17.17
C GLU A 44 28.62 16.57 -15.94
N LYS A 45 27.44 16.94 -15.45
CA LYS A 45 27.28 17.80 -14.27
C LYS A 45 26.02 17.40 -13.51
N GLY A 46 26.07 17.47 -12.18
CA GLY A 46 24.93 17.14 -11.32
C GLY A 46 24.63 15.65 -11.39
N GLY A 47 23.41 15.30 -11.78
CA GLY A 47 22.95 13.92 -11.91
C GLY A 47 21.70 13.60 -11.13
N ILE A 48 21.26 14.53 -10.28
CA ILE A 48 19.97 14.47 -9.58
C ILE A 48 19.25 15.80 -9.85
N GLY A 49 18.10 15.74 -10.54
CA GLY A 49 17.20 16.87 -10.72
C GLY A 49 17.78 18.05 -11.52
N GLU A 50 17.26 19.24 -11.23
CA GLU A 50 17.61 20.51 -11.86
C GLU A 50 19.13 20.80 -11.88
N GLY A 51 19.59 21.42 -12.96
CA GLY A 51 20.99 21.77 -13.16
C GLY A 51 21.85 20.60 -13.66
N THR A 52 21.29 19.39 -13.72
CA THR A 52 21.92 18.24 -14.34
C THR A 52 22.19 18.48 -15.83
N VAL A 53 23.36 18.05 -16.31
CA VAL A 53 23.71 18.04 -17.73
C VAL A 53 24.09 16.62 -18.12
N VAL A 54 23.41 16.08 -19.13
CA VAL A 54 23.68 14.74 -19.67
C VAL A 54 24.05 14.80 -21.14
N ARG A 55 24.93 13.90 -21.55
CA ARG A 55 25.28 13.69 -22.97
C ARG A 55 24.93 12.29 -23.40
N TYR A 56 24.51 12.14 -24.65
CA TYR A 56 24.31 10.86 -25.31
C TYR A 56 24.25 11.04 -26.82
N ARG A 57 24.38 9.94 -27.56
CA ARG A 57 24.10 9.86 -29.00
C ARG A 57 22.75 9.17 -29.20
N LEU A 58 21.82 9.83 -29.87
CA LEU A 58 20.52 9.24 -30.21
C LEU A 58 20.59 8.64 -31.62
N GLN A 59 20.45 7.33 -31.71
CA GLN A 59 20.33 6.58 -32.95
C GLN A 59 18.86 6.30 -33.27
N ALA A 60 18.34 6.86 -34.36
CA ALA A 60 17.05 6.41 -34.90
C ALA A 60 16.98 6.62 -36.41
N ALA A 61 16.17 5.78 -37.08
CA ALA A 61 15.96 5.83 -38.53
C ALA A 61 17.28 5.86 -39.35
N GLY A 62 18.29 5.08 -38.93
CA GLY A 62 19.59 5.01 -39.61
C GLY A 62 20.46 6.26 -39.48
N ARG A 63 20.09 7.19 -38.58
CA ARG A 63 20.85 8.41 -38.29
C ARG A 63 21.24 8.44 -36.82
N GLU A 64 22.31 9.15 -36.54
CA GLU A 64 22.83 9.34 -35.20
C GLU A 64 23.11 10.81 -34.94
N ARG A 65 22.76 11.31 -33.75
CA ARG A 65 23.15 12.65 -33.31
C ARG A 65 23.57 12.72 -31.85
N PRO A 66 24.63 13.46 -31.55
CA PRO A 66 24.98 13.81 -30.19
C PRO A 66 24.01 14.86 -29.64
N TYR A 67 23.60 14.68 -28.39
CA TYR A 67 22.81 15.63 -27.63
C TYR A 67 23.53 15.94 -26.32
N ARG A 68 23.39 17.20 -25.89
CA ARG A 68 23.86 17.67 -24.59
C ARG A 68 22.73 18.40 -23.91
N MET A 69 21.98 17.65 -23.10
CA MET A 69 20.73 18.09 -22.51
C MET A 69 20.96 18.70 -21.12
N ARG A 70 20.49 19.93 -20.92
CA ARG A 70 20.42 20.58 -19.60
C ARG A 70 19.03 20.42 -19.02
N VAL A 71 18.98 19.97 -17.77
CA VAL A 71 17.76 19.67 -17.03
C VAL A 71 17.31 20.88 -16.21
N ALA A 72 16.01 21.17 -16.25
CA ALA A 72 15.36 22.13 -15.37
C ALA A 72 14.04 21.55 -14.84
N GLU A 73 13.60 22.03 -13.67
CA GLU A 73 12.35 21.61 -13.03
C GLU A 73 11.41 22.80 -12.85
N PRO A 74 10.74 23.29 -13.92
CA PRO A 74 9.87 24.46 -13.82
C PRO A 74 8.78 24.33 -12.76
N ILE A 75 8.29 23.10 -12.53
CA ILE A 75 7.39 22.76 -11.42
C ILE A 75 7.89 21.45 -10.82
N LYS A 76 8.50 21.53 -9.65
CA LYS A 76 9.09 20.36 -8.97
C LYS A 76 8.03 19.27 -8.76
N GLY A 77 8.37 18.03 -9.11
CA GLY A 77 7.45 16.88 -9.00
C GLY A 77 6.43 16.73 -10.14
N GLU A 78 6.18 17.78 -10.93
CA GLU A 78 5.13 17.79 -11.96
C GLU A 78 5.65 18.02 -13.38
N LEU A 79 6.63 18.90 -13.54
CA LEU A 79 7.14 19.35 -14.84
C LEU A 79 8.66 19.42 -14.84
N LEU A 80 9.26 18.62 -15.72
CA LEU A 80 10.70 18.52 -15.92
C LEU A 80 11.00 18.77 -17.40
N THR A 81 11.98 19.63 -17.69
CA THR A 81 12.39 19.98 -19.05
C THR A 81 13.86 19.65 -19.26
N GLU A 82 14.18 19.11 -20.45
CA GLU A 82 15.51 18.76 -20.89
C GLU A 82 15.75 19.53 -22.20
N ARG A 83 16.61 20.55 -22.15
CA ARG A 83 16.89 21.41 -23.32
C ARG A 83 18.27 21.10 -23.86
N ASP A 84 18.36 20.82 -25.16
CA ASP A 84 19.64 20.66 -25.82
C ASP A 84 20.37 22.01 -25.89
N ILE A 85 21.68 22.00 -25.62
CA ILE A 85 22.51 23.21 -25.65
C ILE A 85 22.88 23.58 -27.10
N ASN A 86 22.89 22.61 -28.02
CA ASN A 86 23.36 22.77 -29.39
C ASN A 86 22.24 22.90 -30.43
N SER A 87 20.97 22.86 -30.01
CA SER A 87 19.82 22.95 -30.92
C SER A 87 18.59 23.54 -30.22
N THR A 88 17.50 23.67 -30.98
CA THR A 88 16.20 24.13 -30.47
C THR A 88 15.40 23.01 -29.79
N LEU A 89 15.96 21.81 -29.63
CA LEU A 89 15.23 20.67 -29.07
C LEU A 89 14.95 20.86 -27.58
N ILE A 90 13.69 20.73 -27.20
CA ILE A 90 13.24 20.66 -25.81
C ILE A 90 12.43 19.38 -25.64
N THR A 91 12.80 18.58 -24.64
CA THR A 91 12.04 17.41 -24.20
C THR A 91 11.38 17.72 -22.85
N THR A 92 10.08 17.48 -22.76
CA THR A 92 9.27 17.80 -21.58
C THR A 92 8.62 16.54 -21.03
N TRP A 93 8.80 16.34 -19.73
CA TRP A 93 8.15 15.33 -18.91
C TRP A 93 7.08 15.99 -18.07
N THR A 94 5.84 15.54 -18.21
CA THR A 94 4.72 16.00 -17.38
C THR A 94 4.17 14.82 -16.58
N LEU A 95 4.10 14.98 -15.26
CA LEU A 95 3.52 14.02 -14.33
C LEU A 95 2.19 14.58 -13.85
N THR A 96 1.12 13.83 -14.04
CA THR A 96 -0.22 14.23 -13.58
C THR A 96 -0.78 13.14 -12.67
N PRO A 97 -1.09 13.43 -11.40
CA PRO A 97 -1.72 12.45 -10.52
C PRO A 97 -3.10 12.07 -11.06
N VAL A 98 -3.41 10.78 -11.07
CA VAL A 98 -4.73 10.25 -11.43
C VAL A 98 -5.19 9.23 -10.39
N ARG A 99 -6.50 8.96 -10.33
CA ARG A 99 -7.11 8.06 -9.33
C ARG A 99 -6.69 8.40 -7.88
N GLY A 100 -6.79 9.67 -7.50
CA GLY A 100 -6.47 10.11 -6.14
C GLY A 100 -5.00 10.00 -5.76
N GLY A 101 -4.08 10.01 -6.74
CA GLY A 101 -2.63 9.99 -6.50
C GLY A 101 -2.00 8.59 -6.44
N GLN A 102 -2.79 7.53 -6.58
CA GLN A 102 -2.27 6.15 -6.64
C GLN A 102 -1.63 5.79 -7.99
N GLN A 103 -1.93 6.56 -9.02
CA GLN A 103 -1.40 6.37 -10.37
C GLN A 103 -0.95 7.70 -10.93
N THR A 104 -0.05 7.65 -11.91
CA THR A 104 0.51 8.85 -12.53
C THR A 104 0.39 8.74 -14.03
N LYS A 105 -0.29 9.71 -14.66
CA LYS A 105 -0.22 9.89 -16.11
C LYS A 105 1.10 10.60 -16.43
N VAL A 106 1.98 9.91 -17.14
CA VAL A 106 3.27 10.46 -17.58
C VAL A 106 3.18 10.79 -19.06
N ARG A 107 3.46 12.04 -19.41
CA ARG A 107 3.57 12.51 -20.79
C ARG A 107 5.01 12.87 -21.11
N LEU A 108 5.54 12.29 -22.18
CA LEU A 108 6.85 12.60 -22.73
C LEU A 108 6.66 13.24 -24.11
N ALA A 109 7.08 14.49 -24.25
CA ALA A 109 6.96 15.24 -25.49
C ALA A 109 8.29 15.89 -25.86
N SER A 110 8.54 16.08 -27.15
CA SER A 110 9.61 16.95 -27.63
C SER A 110 9.14 17.87 -28.73
N GLU A 111 9.72 19.06 -28.75
CA GLU A 111 9.50 20.10 -29.74
C GLU A 111 10.83 20.69 -30.21
N TRP A 112 10.89 21.05 -31.49
CA TRP A 112 12.04 21.71 -32.11
C TRP A 112 11.63 22.46 -33.38
N GLU A 113 12.50 23.36 -33.85
CA GLU A 113 12.32 24.06 -35.11
C GLU A 113 12.86 23.21 -36.26
N GLY A 114 12.01 22.97 -37.28
CA GLY A 114 12.45 22.34 -38.52
C GLY A 114 13.01 23.41 -39.46
N SER A 115 14.34 23.54 -39.55
CA SER A 115 14.96 24.42 -40.54
C SER A 115 14.97 23.78 -41.94
N SER A 116 14.74 24.61 -42.96
CA SER A 116 14.72 24.26 -44.39
C SER A 116 16.06 24.54 -45.08
N GLY A 117 17.21 24.24 -44.45
CA GLY A 117 18.51 24.49 -45.08
C GLY A 117 19.73 24.10 -44.25
N ILE A 118 20.62 23.34 -44.91
CA ILE A 118 22.04 23.01 -44.66
C ILE A 118 22.41 22.73 -43.19
N GLY A 119 22.36 21.44 -42.83
CA GLY A 119 22.59 20.91 -41.49
C GLY A 119 21.43 20.07 -40.93
N GLY A 120 20.38 19.89 -41.75
CA GLY A 120 19.08 19.31 -41.41
C GLY A 120 19.12 17.86 -40.90
N PHE A 121 18.61 17.64 -39.69
CA PHE A 121 18.28 16.29 -39.19
C PHE A 121 16.88 15.83 -39.60
N PHE A 122 16.08 16.72 -40.20
CA PHE A 122 14.63 16.52 -40.31
C PHE A 122 14.07 16.96 -41.67
N GLU A 123 14.81 16.76 -42.75
CA GLU A 123 14.19 16.65 -44.07
C GLU A 123 13.34 15.37 -44.09
N ARG A 124 12.07 15.48 -43.68
CA ARG A 124 10.97 14.48 -43.78
C ARG A 124 11.18 13.04 -43.24
N THR A 125 12.40 12.59 -42.92
CA THR A 125 12.76 11.17 -42.76
C THR A 125 12.87 10.70 -41.32
N PHE A 126 13.14 11.59 -40.38
CA PHE A 126 13.02 11.31 -38.96
C PHE A 126 11.57 11.59 -38.55
N ALA A 127 10.67 10.77 -39.11
CA ALA A 127 9.23 10.99 -38.96
C ALA A 127 8.84 10.91 -37.47
N PRO A 128 8.01 11.83 -36.95
CA PRO A 128 7.49 11.79 -35.59
C PRO A 128 7.07 10.40 -35.08
N PRO A 129 6.52 9.47 -35.90
CA PRO A 129 6.25 8.09 -35.48
C PRO A 129 7.45 7.33 -34.90
N GLY A 130 8.67 7.49 -35.42
CA GLY A 130 9.85 6.77 -34.93
C GLY A 130 10.19 7.17 -33.50
N LEU A 131 10.27 8.48 -33.25
CA LEU A 131 10.53 9.03 -31.92
C LEU A 131 9.38 8.73 -30.93
N ARG A 132 8.12 8.77 -31.41
CA ARG A 132 6.95 8.35 -30.61
C ARG A 132 7.04 6.90 -30.15
N ARG A 133 7.55 5.98 -30.99
CA ARG A 133 7.78 4.57 -30.61
C ARG A 133 8.87 4.44 -29.55
N ILE A 134 9.96 5.21 -29.68
CA ILE A 134 11.04 5.25 -28.68
C ILE A 134 10.46 5.73 -27.34
N TYR A 135 9.68 6.82 -27.34
CA TYR A 135 9.05 7.36 -26.12
C TYR A 135 8.09 6.37 -25.47
N ALA A 136 7.23 5.72 -26.24
CA ALA A 136 6.33 4.70 -25.72
C ALA A 136 7.10 3.56 -25.03
N ARG A 137 8.26 3.17 -25.59
CA ARG A 137 9.12 2.13 -25.01
C ARG A 137 9.83 2.60 -23.74
N ILE A 138 10.28 3.86 -23.68
CA ILE A 138 10.83 4.45 -22.44
C ILE A 138 9.76 4.44 -21.35
N LEU A 139 8.55 4.92 -21.63
CA LEU A 139 7.43 4.92 -20.67
C LEU A 139 7.08 3.51 -20.19
N SER A 140 7.12 2.53 -21.08
CA SER A 140 6.92 1.12 -20.72
C SER A 140 8.02 0.58 -19.81
N ARG A 141 9.29 0.95 -20.05
CA ARG A 141 10.43 0.57 -19.19
C ARG A 141 10.35 1.25 -17.82
N LEU A 142 9.98 2.53 -17.79
CA LEU A 142 9.71 3.28 -16.56
C LEU A 142 8.62 2.59 -15.72
N ALA A 143 7.50 2.22 -16.34
CA ALA A 143 6.42 1.52 -15.65
C ALA A 143 6.90 0.23 -14.96
N LYS A 144 7.70 -0.59 -15.68
CA LYS A 144 8.30 -1.81 -15.13
C LYS A 144 9.30 -1.54 -14.00
N LYS A 145 10.15 -0.51 -14.16
CA LYS A 145 11.16 -0.15 -13.17
C LYS A 145 10.54 0.29 -11.85
N VAL A 146 9.49 1.10 -11.89
CA VAL A 146 8.83 1.57 -10.67
C VAL A 146 8.01 0.45 -10.01
N GLN A 147 7.35 -0.41 -10.79
CA GLN A 147 6.60 -1.56 -10.27
C GLN A 147 7.50 -2.61 -9.59
N SER A 148 8.65 -2.95 -10.20
CA SER A 148 9.62 -3.87 -9.57
C SER A 148 10.20 -3.30 -8.27
N SER A 149 10.35 -1.97 -8.16
CA SER A 149 10.76 -1.33 -6.91
C SER A 149 9.69 -1.46 -5.82
N GLN A 150 8.40 -1.41 -6.17
CA GLN A 150 7.29 -1.63 -5.23
C GLN A 150 7.28 -3.06 -4.70
N GLU A 151 7.44 -4.05 -5.59
CA GLU A 151 7.51 -5.46 -5.22
C GLU A 151 8.71 -5.73 -4.32
N ASN A 152 9.89 -5.21 -4.68
CA ASN A 152 11.10 -5.37 -3.86
C ASN A 152 10.99 -4.67 -2.49
N TYR A 153 10.37 -3.48 -2.42
CA TYR A 153 10.10 -2.79 -1.15
C TYR A 153 9.09 -3.55 -0.28
N ALA A 154 8.04 -4.11 -0.88
CA ALA A 154 7.07 -4.95 -0.18
C ALA A 154 7.72 -6.22 0.39
N ILE A 155 8.73 -6.78 -0.30
CA ILE A 155 9.49 -7.95 0.15
C ILE A 155 10.53 -7.59 1.24
N THR A 156 11.12 -6.39 1.19
CA THR A 156 12.21 -5.97 2.11
C THR A 156 11.75 -5.20 3.34
N LYS A 157 10.46 -4.85 3.46
CA LYS A 157 9.91 -4.25 4.68
C LYS A 157 10.17 -5.22 5.86
N PRO A 158 10.68 -4.74 7.02
CA PRO A 158 11.02 -5.65 8.13
C PRO A 158 9.78 -6.41 8.59
N LEU A 159 9.82 -7.73 8.44
CA LEU A 159 8.77 -8.63 8.90
C LEU A 159 8.48 -8.44 10.40
N GLU A 160 9.44 -7.94 11.18
CA GLU A 160 9.30 -7.68 12.61
C GLU A 160 8.21 -6.64 12.95
N GLY A 161 8.07 -5.56 12.18
CA GLY A 161 7.07 -4.52 12.45
C GLY A 161 5.65 -4.93 12.06
N ILE A 162 5.52 -5.69 10.95
CA ILE A 162 4.25 -6.24 10.49
C ILE A 162 3.80 -7.38 11.40
N ALA A 163 4.73 -8.26 11.79
CA ALA A 163 4.47 -9.35 12.72
C ALA A 163 4.17 -8.84 14.13
N ALA A 164 4.94 -7.90 14.67
CA ALA A 164 4.65 -7.28 15.97
C ALA A 164 3.28 -6.58 15.96
N GLY A 165 2.95 -5.83 14.90
CA GLY A 165 1.63 -5.24 14.72
C GLY A 165 0.50 -6.27 14.64
N ALA A 166 0.73 -7.39 13.95
CA ALA A 166 -0.24 -8.49 13.85
C ALA A 166 -0.41 -9.22 15.19
N TYR A 167 0.67 -9.55 15.89
CA TYR A 167 0.64 -10.24 17.19
C TYR A 167 0.03 -9.39 18.30
N VAL A 168 0.28 -8.08 18.30
CA VAL A 168 -0.40 -7.16 19.23
C VAL A 168 -1.89 -7.14 18.95
N ARG A 169 -2.32 -7.11 17.68
CA ARG A 169 -3.75 -7.14 17.31
C ARG A 169 -4.42 -8.46 17.69
N THR A 170 -3.78 -9.61 17.44
CA THR A 170 -4.33 -10.93 17.81
C THR A 170 -4.42 -11.10 19.31
N THR A 171 -3.41 -10.67 20.06
CA THR A 171 -3.41 -10.73 21.53
C THR A 171 -4.50 -9.83 22.13
N THR A 172 -4.67 -8.61 21.60
CA THR A 172 -5.70 -7.68 22.08
C THR A 172 -7.12 -8.15 21.73
N LEU A 173 -7.35 -8.70 20.53
CA LEU A 173 -8.67 -9.26 20.18
C LEU A 173 -8.96 -10.57 20.92
N GLY A 174 -7.93 -11.38 21.19
CA GLY A 174 -8.01 -12.51 22.10
C GLY A 174 -8.41 -12.05 23.51
N PHE A 175 -7.79 -11.00 24.03
CA PHE A 175 -8.14 -10.40 25.32
C PHE A 175 -9.59 -9.94 25.39
N VAL A 176 -10.10 -9.28 24.35
CA VAL A 176 -11.51 -8.90 24.25
C VAL A 176 -12.43 -10.13 24.20
N ALA A 177 -12.02 -11.22 23.52
CA ALA A 177 -12.76 -12.49 23.52
C ALA A 177 -12.82 -13.14 24.91
N GLY A 178 -11.74 -12.99 25.68
CA GLY A 178 -11.67 -13.43 27.07
C GLY A 178 -12.61 -12.65 28.00
N LEU A 179 -12.82 -11.36 27.74
CA LEU A 179 -13.71 -10.49 28.53
C LEU A 179 -15.19 -10.75 28.20
N ARG A 180 -15.56 -10.78 26.91
CA ARG A 180 -16.86 -11.25 26.44
C ARG A 180 -16.72 -11.99 25.11
N SER A 181 -17.02 -13.29 25.19
CA SER A 181 -16.82 -14.33 24.17
C SER A 181 -17.32 -13.98 22.76
N MET A 182 -18.27 -13.04 22.60
CA MET A 182 -18.97 -12.83 21.33
C MET A 182 -18.79 -11.47 20.64
N MET A 183 -18.26 -10.46 21.33
CA MET A 183 -18.00 -9.13 20.74
C MET A 183 -16.89 -9.11 19.67
N PRO A 184 -15.77 -9.83 19.80
CA PRO A 184 -14.71 -9.81 18.79
C PRO A 184 -15.19 -10.32 17.43
N LEU A 185 -16.10 -11.31 17.42
CA LEU A 185 -16.68 -11.86 16.19
C LEU A 185 -17.61 -10.86 15.49
N ALA A 186 -18.42 -10.12 16.26
CA ALA A 186 -19.28 -9.05 15.73
C ALA A 186 -18.45 -7.91 15.10
N VAL A 187 -17.37 -7.48 15.75
CA VAL A 187 -16.50 -6.42 15.23
C VAL A 187 -15.69 -6.88 14.00
N LEU A 188 -15.23 -8.14 13.99
CA LEU A 188 -14.57 -8.73 12.80
C LEU A 188 -15.54 -8.85 11.62
N SER A 189 -16.82 -9.12 11.87
CA SER A 189 -17.81 -9.22 10.82
C SER A 189 -18.12 -7.89 10.13
N TRP A 190 -18.11 -6.79 10.88
CA TRP A 190 -18.37 -5.44 10.34
C TRP A 190 -17.23 -4.89 9.48
N THR A 191 -16.06 -5.50 9.50
CA THR A 191 -14.87 -5.04 8.77
C THR A 191 -14.46 -5.93 7.61
N SER A 192 -15.11 -7.09 7.46
CA SER A 192 -15.28 -7.71 6.16
C SER A 192 -16.38 -6.96 5.44
N ASP A 193 -16.01 -5.88 4.75
CA ASP A 193 -16.91 -5.09 3.91
C ASP A 193 -17.83 -6.00 3.08
N ARG A 194 -19.13 -5.70 3.15
CA ARG A 194 -20.09 -5.68 2.05
C ARG A 194 -19.50 -6.18 0.72
N THR A 195 -19.31 -7.49 0.61
CA THR A 195 -18.92 -8.14 -0.63
C THR A 195 -20.11 -8.09 -1.58
N GLN A 196 -19.92 -7.32 -2.65
CA GLN A 196 -20.59 -7.16 -3.96
C GLN A 196 -21.68 -8.14 -4.47
N SER A 197 -22.32 -9.01 -3.67
CA SER A 197 -23.39 -9.90 -4.17
C SER A 197 -24.43 -10.32 -3.12
N GLY A 198 -24.74 -9.46 -2.14
CA GLY A 198 -25.95 -9.61 -1.29
C GLY A 198 -26.10 -10.93 -0.50
N THR A 199 -25.06 -11.76 -0.43
CA THR A 199 -25.12 -13.09 0.18
C THR A 199 -24.31 -13.07 1.47
N VAL A 200 -25.00 -13.27 2.59
CA VAL A 200 -24.37 -13.38 3.91
C VAL A 200 -23.50 -14.63 3.97
N SER A 201 -22.25 -14.49 4.43
CA SER A 201 -21.31 -15.61 4.45
C SER A 201 -21.75 -16.67 5.47
N PRO A 202 -21.59 -17.98 5.18
CA PRO A 202 -21.96 -19.06 6.11
C PRO A 202 -21.23 -18.95 7.46
N ALA A 203 -20.01 -18.41 7.45
CA ALA A 203 -19.22 -18.13 8.64
C ALA A 203 -19.92 -17.12 9.56
N LEU A 204 -20.54 -16.07 9.00
CA LEU A 204 -21.28 -15.06 9.74
C LEU A 204 -22.53 -15.65 10.42
N LEU A 205 -23.26 -16.51 9.71
CA LEU A 205 -24.44 -17.19 10.24
C LEU A 205 -24.06 -18.15 11.37
N LEU A 206 -23.02 -18.96 11.19
CA LEU A 206 -22.54 -19.91 12.19
C LEU A 206 -22.04 -19.19 13.46
N THR A 207 -21.30 -18.09 13.32
CA THR A 207 -20.82 -17.32 14.47
C THR A 207 -21.94 -16.58 15.17
N SER A 208 -22.97 -16.12 14.44
CA SER A 208 -24.15 -15.44 15.00
C SER A 208 -25.12 -16.39 15.68
N LEU A 209 -25.17 -17.66 15.26
CA LEU A 209 -25.88 -18.73 15.98
C LEU A 209 -25.14 -19.16 17.26
N ALA A 210 -23.80 -19.24 17.23
CA ALA A 210 -23.00 -19.61 18.39
C ALA A 210 -23.08 -18.55 19.51
N ALA A 211 -22.76 -17.29 19.19
CA ALA A 211 -23.78 -16.26 19.20
C ALA A 211 -24.93 -16.33 20.23
N LEU A 212 -26.12 -16.44 19.64
CA LEU A 212 -27.37 -16.62 20.36
C LEU A 212 -27.37 -17.82 21.31
N GLY A 213 -26.62 -18.89 21.02
CA GLY A 213 -26.48 -20.06 21.89
C GLY A 213 -25.86 -19.75 23.25
N GLU A 214 -24.85 -18.88 23.32
CA GLU A 214 -24.22 -18.46 24.58
C GLU A 214 -25.16 -17.57 25.41
N VAL A 215 -25.94 -16.69 24.76
CA VAL A 215 -26.93 -15.81 25.42
C VAL A 215 -28.12 -16.61 25.99
N VAL A 216 -28.51 -17.69 25.32
CA VAL A 216 -29.56 -18.61 25.79
C VAL A 216 -29.04 -19.51 26.91
N ALA A 217 -27.78 -19.96 26.83
CA ALA A 217 -27.12 -20.71 27.89
C ALA A 217 -26.98 -19.88 29.19
N ASP A 218 -26.74 -18.57 29.09
CA ASP A 218 -26.63 -17.64 30.23
C ASP A 218 -27.96 -17.40 30.98
N LYS A 219 -29.09 -17.95 30.48
CA LYS A 219 -30.42 -17.83 31.12
C LYS A 219 -30.98 -19.13 31.69
N LEU A 220 -30.27 -20.25 31.59
CA LEU A 220 -30.69 -21.51 32.19
C LEU A 220 -30.17 -21.60 33.64
N PRO A 221 -31.02 -21.95 34.63
CA PRO A 221 -30.68 -21.93 36.06
C PRO A 221 -29.66 -22.98 36.51
N ALA A 222 -28.92 -23.59 35.58
CA ALA A 222 -27.93 -24.61 35.84
C ALA A 222 -26.67 -24.38 34.97
N VAL A 223 -25.86 -23.37 35.32
CA VAL A 223 -24.51 -23.23 34.75
C VAL A 223 -23.49 -22.99 35.88
N PRO A 224 -22.50 -23.88 36.08
CA PRO A 224 -21.46 -23.70 37.09
C PRO A 224 -20.45 -22.60 36.72
N SER A 225 -19.74 -22.10 37.74
CA SER A 225 -18.88 -20.90 37.73
C SER A 225 -17.95 -20.73 36.52
N ARG A 226 -17.73 -19.48 36.11
CA ARG A 226 -16.93 -19.03 34.93
C ARG A 226 -15.44 -19.43 34.90
N THR A 227 -14.93 -20.07 35.94
CA THR A 227 -13.58 -20.68 36.02
C THR A 227 -13.60 -22.20 35.90
N SER A 228 -14.78 -22.79 35.67
CA SER A 228 -14.88 -24.21 35.39
C SER A 228 -14.22 -24.54 34.05
N PRO A 229 -13.66 -25.76 33.87
CA PRO A 229 -12.87 -26.12 32.70
C PRO A 229 -13.60 -25.92 31.35
N GLY A 230 -14.92 -26.03 31.33
CA GLY A 230 -15.74 -25.91 30.12
C GLY A 230 -15.75 -24.51 29.49
N PRO A 231 -16.26 -23.46 30.17
CA PRO A 231 -16.32 -22.10 29.63
C PRO A 231 -14.95 -21.51 29.27
N LEU A 232 -13.91 -21.85 30.03
CA LEU A 232 -12.54 -21.42 29.73
C LEU A 232 -12.05 -22.02 28.40
N THR A 233 -12.29 -23.31 28.18
CA THR A 233 -11.91 -24.00 26.94
C THR A 233 -12.58 -23.36 25.72
N GLY A 234 -13.86 -23.01 25.83
CA GLY A 234 -14.59 -22.32 24.76
C GLY A 234 -13.94 -20.98 24.37
N ARG A 235 -13.56 -20.15 25.35
CA ARG A 235 -12.94 -18.84 25.11
C ARG A 235 -11.54 -18.94 24.50
N LEU A 236 -10.75 -19.93 24.92
CA LEU A 236 -9.42 -20.19 24.34
C LEU A 236 -9.53 -20.61 22.87
N VAL A 237 -10.48 -21.48 22.54
CA VAL A 237 -10.73 -21.93 21.17
C VAL A 237 -11.17 -20.76 20.29
N ILE A 238 -12.08 -19.91 20.77
CA ILE A 238 -12.56 -18.73 20.03
C ILE A 238 -11.42 -17.72 19.82
N GLY A 239 -10.63 -17.41 20.87
CA GLY A 239 -9.47 -16.54 20.76
C GLY A 239 -8.42 -17.05 19.77
N GLY A 240 -8.15 -18.37 19.79
CA GLY A 240 -7.25 -19.02 18.84
C GLY A 240 -7.75 -18.99 17.40
N LEU A 241 -9.04 -19.21 17.16
CA LEU A 241 -9.64 -19.14 15.81
C LEU A 241 -9.60 -17.72 15.25
N VAL A 242 -9.91 -16.71 16.06
CA VAL A 242 -9.79 -15.30 15.68
C VAL A 242 -8.34 -14.98 15.29
N GLY A 243 -7.36 -15.38 16.12
CA GLY A 243 -5.94 -15.20 15.84
C GLY A 243 -5.47 -15.91 14.58
N MET A 244 -5.98 -17.13 14.31
CA MET A 244 -5.69 -17.89 13.09
C MET A 244 -6.13 -17.15 11.82
N VAL A 245 -7.34 -16.61 11.81
CA VAL A 245 -7.90 -15.88 10.65
C VAL A 245 -7.12 -14.59 10.39
N LEU A 246 -6.73 -13.86 11.44
CA LEU A 246 -5.93 -12.64 11.34
C LEU A 246 -4.52 -12.91 10.79
N CYS A 247 -3.83 -13.94 11.27
CA CYS A 247 -2.51 -14.32 10.75
C CYS A 247 -2.56 -14.81 9.30
N ARG A 248 -3.61 -15.56 8.92
CA ARG A 248 -3.81 -15.96 7.50
C ARG A 248 -4.02 -14.75 6.58
N ARG A 249 -4.76 -13.73 7.02
CA ARG A 249 -4.94 -12.47 6.26
C ARG A 249 -3.64 -11.66 6.16
N ALA A 250 -2.72 -11.83 7.09
CA ALA A 250 -1.42 -11.16 7.10
C ALA A 250 -0.30 -11.96 6.41
N HIS A 251 -0.61 -13.09 5.76
CA HIS A 251 0.38 -14.03 5.19
C HIS A 251 1.42 -14.57 6.21
N LEU A 252 1.05 -14.63 7.49
CA LEU A 252 1.88 -15.14 8.58
C LEU A 252 1.51 -16.58 8.96
N PRO A 253 2.44 -17.35 9.58
CA PRO A 253 2.17 -18.73 9.97
C PRO A 253 0.98 -18.81 10.95
N PRO A 254 -0.10 -19.58 10.63
CA PRO A 254 -1.35 -19.56 11.40
C PRO A 254 -1.19 -20.03 12.85
N VAL A 255 -0.19 -20.87 13.11
CA VAL A 255 0.10 -21.46 14.43
C VAL A 255 0.39 -20.36 15.47
N PHE A 256 1.16 -19.33 15.11
CA PHE A 256 1.45 -18.24 16.04
C PHE A 256 0.22 -17.39 16.35
N GLY A 257 -0.70 -17.23 15.38
CA GLY A 257 -1.99 -16.57 15.60
C GLY A 257 -2.87 -17.31 16.60
N ILE A 258 -2.91 -18.65 16.51
CA ILE A 258 -3.66 -19.49 17.46
C ILE A 258 -3.12 -19.32 18.88
N VAL A 259 -1.80 -19.42 19.05
CA VAL A 259 -1.14 -19.34 20.36
C VAL A 259 -1.35 -17.97 20.99
N THR A 260 -1.06 -16.89 20.25
CA THR A 260 -1.20 -15.52 20.77
C THR A 260 -2.65 -15.13 21.04
N GLY A 261 -3.59 -15.56 20.20
CA GLY A 261 -5.02 -15.33 20.39
C GLY A 261 -5.60 -16.08 21.59
N ALA A 262 -5.19 -17.34 21.80
CA ALA A 262 -5.58 -18.11 22.98
C ALA A 262 -4.98 -17.53 24.27
N MET A 263 -3.71 -17.10 24.24
CA MET A 263 -3.07 -16.42 25.39
C MET A 263 -3.76 -15.11 25.75
N GLY A 264 -4.16 -14.31 24.75
CA GLY A 264 -4.98 -13.12 24.95
C GLY A 264 -6.30 -13.47 25.64
N ALA A 265 -7.02 -14.49 25.15
CA ALA A 265 -8.29 -14.92 25.73
C ALA A 265 -8.18 -15.43 27.16
N ALA A 266 -7.09 -16.12 27.49
CA ALA A 266 -6.78 -16.49 28.87
C ALA A 266 -6.65 -15.24 29.75
N ALA A 267 -5.79 -14.30 29.34
CA ALA A 267 -5.53 -13.07 30.09
C ALA A 267 -6.80 -12.22 30.30
N GLY A 268 -7.66 -12.10 29.27
CA GLY A 268 -8.94 -11.41 29.37
C GLY A 268 -9.91 -12.09 30.33
N THR A 269 -9.97 -13.42 30.32
CA THR A 269 -10.84 -14.20 31.21
C THR A 269 -10.44 -14.04 32.67
N PHE A 270 -9.15 -14.08 32.99
CA PHE A 270 -8.65 -13.87 34.35
C PHE A 270 -8.76 -12.41 34.81
N ALA A 271 -8.46 -11.45 33.93
CA ALA A 271 -8.56 -10.02 34.24
C ALA A 271 -9.99 -9.59 34.56
N GLY A 272 -10.99 -10.03 33.78
CA GLY A 272 -12.41 -9.74 34.03
C GLY A 272 -12.95 -10.40 35.30
N ASN A 273 -12.49 -11.62 35.64
CA ASN A 273 -12.89 -12.28 36.88
C ASN A 273 -12.29 -11.59 38.12
N TYR A 274 -11.04 -11.12 38.02
CA TYR A 274 -10.36 -10.43 39.10
C TYR A 274 -10.90 -9.02 39.32
N SER A 275 -11.14 -8.25 38.26
CA SER A 275 -11.72 -6.89 38.36
C SER A 275 -13.08 -6.93 39.04
N ARG A 276 -13.98 -7.83 38.63
CA ARG A 276 -15.33 -7.95 39.20
C ARG A 276 -15.33 -8.33 40.67
N THR A 277 -14.46 -9.25 41.11
CA THR A 277 -14.37 -9.68 42.51
C THR A 277 -13.72 -8.65 43.42
N TRP A 278 -12.81 -7.83 42.89
CA TRP A 278 -12.18 -6.73 43.61
C TRP A 278 -13.10 -5.50 43.71
N LEU A 279 -13.82 -5.17 42.63
CA LEU A 279 -14.75 -4.04 42.56
C LEU A 279 -16.01 -4.25 43.41
N SER A 280 -16.57 -5.46 43.41
CA SER A 280 -17.74 -5.80 44.25
C SER A 280 -17.45 -5.70 45.74
N LYS A 281 -16.24 -6.07 46.17
CA LYS A 281 -15.76 -5.95 47.56
C LYS A 281 -15.57 -4.50 47.99
N THR A 282 -15.28 -3.60 47.06
CA THR A 282 -14.83 -2.22 47.38
C THR A 282 -15.94 -1.18 47.28
N THR A 283 -16.96 -1.37 46.43
CA THR A 283 -17.89 -0.27 46.09
C THR A 283 -19.39 -0.48 46.38
N LYS A 284 -19.87 -1.70 46.71
CA LYS A 284 -21.32 -1.97 46.93
C LYS A 284 -22.28 -1.48 45.82
N ILE A 285 -21.78 -1.23 44.61
CA ILE A 285 -22.58 -0.84 43.44
C ILE A 285 -23.17 -2.10 42.79
N PRO A 286 -24.42 -2.06 42.26
CA PRO A 286 -25.04 -3.21 41.59
C PRO A 286 -24.18 -3.76 40.44
N ASP A 287 -23.99 -5.09 40.41
CA ASP A 287 -23.19 -5.83 39.41
C ASP A 287 -23.55 -5.52 37.94
N LEU A 288 -24.78 -5.04 37.69
CA LEU A 288 -25.28 -4.71 36.37
C LEU A 288 -24.61 -3.48 35.75
N LEU A 289 -24.30 -2.45 36.55
CA LEU A 289 -23.68 -1.22 36.06
C LEU A 289 -22.21 -1.42 35.70
N TRP A 290 -21.50 -2.23 36.49
CA TRP A 290 -20.12 -2.60 36.20
C TRP A 290 -20.01 -3.52 34.98
N GLY A 291 -20.96 -4.43 34.79
CA GLY A 291 -21.04 -5.25 33.58
C GLY A 291 -21.22 -4.43 32.30
N GLY A 292 -22.00 -3.35 32.35
CA GLY A 292 -22.20 -2.45 31.20
C GLY A 292 -20.99 -1.55 30.90
N LEU A 293 -20.20 -1.17 31.92
CA LEU A 293 -18.98 -0.37 31.73
C LEU A 293 -17.84 -1.21 31.13
N GLU A 294 -17.73 -2.47 31.55
CA GLU A 294 -16.83 -3.46 30.95
C GLU A 294 -17.14 -3.67 29.45
N ASP A 295 -18.42 -3.62 29.07
CA ASP A 295 -18.85 -3.73 27.67
C ASP A 295 -18.42 -2.56 26.80
N ILE A 296 -18.56 -1.35 27.32
CA ILE A 296 -18.20 -0.13 26.59
C ILE A 296 -16.69 -0.11 26.34
N LEU A 297 -15.89 -0.43 27.36
CA LEU A 297 -14.43 -0.49 27.26
C LEU A 297 -13.96 -1.57 26.29
N ALA A 298 -14.57 -2.76 26.35
CA ALA A 298 -14.25 -3.87 25.44
C ALA A 298 -14.61 -3.52 23.98
N LEU A 299 -15.73 -2.80 23.75
CA LEU A 299 -16.16 -2.35 22.43
C LEU A 299 -15.19 -1.33 21.86
N GLU A 300 -14.83 -0.34 22.67
CA GLU A 300 -13.94 0.74 22.28
C GLU A 300 -12.54 0.22 21.92
N LEU A 301 -12.01 -0.70 22.73
CA LEU A 301 -10.73 -1.35 22.47
C LEU A 301 -10.75 -2.14 21.15
N ALA A 302 -11.81 -2.91 20.89
CA ALA A 302 -11.96 -3.68 19.66
C ALA A 302 -12.05 -2.78 18.41
N ILE A 303 -12.83 -1.68 18.50
CA ILE A 303 -12.97 -0.71 17.40
C ILE A 303 -11.64 -0.02 17.11
N LEU A 304 -10.89 0.40 18.14
CA LEU A 304 -9.60 1.06 17.98
C LEU A 304 -8.56 0.16 17.29
N VAL A 305 -8.52 -1.11 17.68
CA VAL A 305 -7.60 -2.10 17.10
C VAL A 305 -7.89 -2.35 15.62
N VAL A 306 -9.18 -2.36 15.25
CA VAL A 306 -9.59 -2.61 13.87
C VAL A 306 -9.51 -1.36 12.99
N ARG A 307 -9.74 -0.16 13.53
CA ARG A 307 -9.65 1.11 12.78
C ARG A 307 -8.23 1.59 12.50
N LYS A 308 -7.21 1.12 13.23
CA LYS A 308 -5.82 1.57 13.04
C LYS A 308 -5.28 1.03 11.69
N LYS A 309 -5.48 1.80 10.63
CA LYS A 309 -5.00 1.54 9.26
C LYS A 309 -3.48 1.38 9.26
N SER A 310 -2.99 0.33 8.58
CA SER A 310 -1.59 0.18 8.20
C SER A 310 -1.19 1.23 7.16
#